data_AF-A0A127SDQ7-F1
#
_entry.id   AF-A0A127SDQ7-F1
#
_cell.length_a   1.000
_cell.length_b   1.000
_cell.length_c   1.000
_cell.angle_alpha   90.00
_cell.angle_beta   90.00
_cell.angle_gamma   90.00
#
_symmetry.space_group_name_H-M   'P 1'
#
loop_
_entity.id
_entity.type
_entity.pdbx_description
1 polymer ?
#
loop_
_entity_poly.entity_id
_entity_poly.type
_entity_poly.pdbx_seq_one_letter_code
_entity_poly.pdbx_strand_id
1 'polypeptide(L)' 'TAKASGMERFPLPYVLTNCHNSLCAVGGTINGDDHVFGLSAAQRYGGIFVPPHIAVIHQYMREMMAGGGKMILGSDS' A
#
# COMPACT_ATOMS: atom_id res chain seq x y z
N THR A 1 -13.08 -5.16 -5.96
CA THR A 1 -11.74 -5.55 -5.46
C THR A 1 -11.02 -6.33 -6.55
N ALA A 2 -9.69 -6.39 -6.55
CA ALA A 2 -8.91 -7.13 -7.57
C ALA A 2 -9.38 -8.60 -7.71
N LYS A 3 -9.65 -9.27 -6.59
CA LYS A 3 -10.20 -10.63 -6.58
C LYS A 3 -11.55 -10.74 -7.29
N ALA A 4 -12.49 -9.83 -6.99
CA ALA A 4 -13.84 -9.87 -7.56
C ALA A 4 -13.88 -9.54 -9.05
N SER A 5 -12.90 -8.77 -9.55
CA SER A 5 -12.79 -8.46 -10.98
C SER A 5 -12.11 -9.57 -11.81
N GLY A 6 -11.75 -10.71 -11.21
CA GLY A 6 -10.99 -11.75 -11.88
C GLY A 6 -9.56 -11.33 -12.26
N MET A 7 -9.03 -10.29 -11.62
CA MET A 7 -7.68 -9.78 -11.90
C MET A 7 -6.64 -10.78 -11.44
N GLU A 8 -5.68 -11.12 -12.31
CA GLU A 8 -4.57 -12.02 -11.97
C GLU A 8 -3.30 -11.27 -11.56
N ARG A 9 -3.11 -10.04 -12.08
CA ARG A 9 -2.01 -9.14 -11.74
C ARG A 9 -2.42 -7.67 -11.87
N PHE A 10 -1.76 -6.78 -11.15
CA PHE A 10 -1.97 -5.35 -11.32
C PHE A 10 -1.48 -4.91 -12.72
N PRO A 11 -2.28 -4.13 -13.45
CA PRO A 11 -1.91 -3.68 -14.80
C PRO A 11 -0.90 -2.52 -14.80
N LEU A 12 -0.69 -1.89 -13.65
CA LEU A 12 0.20 -0.75 -13.44
C LEU A 12 0.97 -0.94 -12.12
N PRO A 13 2.10 -0.24 -11.90
CA PRO A 13 2.77 -0.24 -10.61
C PRO A 13 1.80 0.10 -9.47
N TYR A 14 1.67 -0.81 -8.52
CA TYR A 14 0.81 -0.68 -7.35
C TYR A 14 1.65 -0.69 -6.08
N VAL A 15 1.40 0.24 -5.17
CA VAL A 15 2.10 0.34 -3.89
C VAL A 15 1.10 0.26 -2.75
N LEU A 16 1.36 -0.60 -1.77
CA LEU A 16 0.62 -0.69 -0.52
C LEU A 16 1.52 -0.27 0.64
N THR A 17 1.12 0.78 1.37
CA THR A 17 1.83 1.23 2.57
C THR A 17 0.97 1.03 3.81
N ASN A 18 1.58 0.71 4.95
CA ASN A 18 0.89 0.42 6.20
C ASN A 18 1.03 1.57 7.22
N CYS A 19 0.88 2.82 6.77
CA CYS A 19 1.12 4.00 7.59
C CYS A 19 0.00 4.31 8.61
N HIS A 20 -1.25 4.00 8.28
CA HIS A 20 -2.41 4.29 9.14
C HIS A 20 -2.57 3.33 10.32
N ASN A 21 -2.05 2.10 10.20
CA ASN A 21 -2.14 1.04 11.23
C ASN A 21 -0.78 0.80 11.90
N SER A 22 0.07 1.82 11.95
CA SER A 22 1.42 1.75 12.53
C SER A 22 1.51 2.59 13.81
N LEU A 23 1.75 1.92 14.94
CA LEU A 23 1.94 2.40 16.32
C LEU A 23 2.13 3.94 16.48
N CYS A 24 1.04 4.63 16.83
CA CYS A 24 1.04 5.87 17.64
C CYS A 24 -0.37 6.32 18.08
N ALA A 25 -1.44 5.60 17.72
CA ALA A 25 -2.70 5.77 18.43
C ALA A 25 -2.53 5.14 19.82
N VAL A 26 -2.55 5.95 20.87
CA VAL A 26 -2.63 5.48 22.25
C VAL A 26 -3.93 4.67 22.37
N GLY A 27 -3.83 3.34 22.28
CA GLY A 27 -4.98 2.41 22.19
C GLY A 27 -5.28 1.80 20.81
N GLY A 28 -4.44 2.00 19.80
CA GLY A 28 -4.62 1.42 18.47
C GLY A 28 -4.21 -0.06 18.41
N THR A 29 -5.13 -0.92 17.95
CA THR A 29 -4.83 -2.32 17.62
C THR A 29 -3.77 -2.38 16.52
N ILE A 30 -2.70 -3.14 16.74
CA ILE A 30 -1.82 -3.56 15.64
C ILE A 30 -2.60 -4.58 14.83
N ASN A 31 -3.15 -4.17 13.68
CA ASN A 31 -3.86 -5.07 12.77
C ASN A 31 -2.84 -5.89 11.96
N GLY A 32 -2.11 -6.77 12.65
CA GLY A 32 -1.08 -7.62 12.04
C GLY A 32 -1.66 -8.58 10.99
N ASP A 33 -2.91 -9.00 11.18
CA ASP A 33 -3.69 -9.76 10.21
C ASP A 33 -3.96 -8.97 8.92
N ASP A 34 -4.34 -7.69 9.03
CA ASP A 34 -4.52 -6.79 7.89
C ASP A 34 -3.21 -6.58 7.12
N HIS A 35 -2.09 -6.43 7.83
CA HIS A 35 -0.76 -6.34 7.20
C HIS A 35 -0.40 -7.61 6.43
N VAL A 36 -0.68 -8.79 6.99
CA VAL A 36 -0.45 -10.09 6.32
C VAL A 36 -1.39 -10.25 5.11
N PHE A 37 -2.65 -9.84 5.24
CA PHE A 37 -3.60 -9.85 4.13
C PHE A 37 -3.11 -8.97 2.99
N GLY A 38 -2.70 -7.73 3.29
CA GLY A 38 -2.11 -6.79 2.35
C GLY A 38 -0.85 -7.32 1.67
N LEU A 39 0.06 -7.92 2.44
CA LEU A 39 1.28 -8.55 1.91
C LEU A 39 0.94 -9.69 0.94
N SER A 40 0.01 -10.57 1.31
CA SER A 40 -0.40 -11.69 0.46
C SER A 40 -1.02 -11.21 -0.85
N ALA A 41 -1.79 -10.12 -0.83
CA ALA A 41 -2.36 -9.50 -2.01
C ALA A 41 -1.28 -8.88 -2.91
N ALA A 42 -0.30 -8.16 -2.33
CA ALA A 42 0.82 -7.61 -3.08
C ALA A 42 1.67 -8.70 -3.73
N GLN A 43 1.93 -9.81 -3.03
CA GLN A 43 2.63 -10.97 -3.58
C GLN A 43 1.84 -11.66 -4.68
N ARG A 44 0.52 -11.85 -4.50
CA ARG A 44 -0.35 -12.52 -5.46
C ARG A 44 -0.52 -11.74 -6.76
N TYR A 45 -0.77 -10.43 -6.66
CA TYR A 45 -1.11 -9.58 -7.81
C TYR A 45 0.09 -8.80 -8.36
N GLY A 46 1.27 -8.87 -7.73
CA GLY A 46 2.48 -8.19 -8.18
C GLY A 46 2.49 -6.69 -7.85
N GLY A 47 2.65 -6.37 -6.57
CA GLY A 47 2.75 -5.00 -6.05
C GLY A 47 3.91 -4.79 -5.09
N ILE A 48 4.19 -3.53 -4.78
CA ILE A 48 5.21 -3.12 -3.81
C ILE A 48 4.56 -3.02 -2.44
N PHE A 49 5.01 -3.84 -1.50
CA PHE A 49 4.59 -3.78 -0.10
C PHE A 49 5.60 -2.98 0.72
N VAL A 50 5.16 -1.88 1.32
CA VAL A 50 5.96 -1.09 2.26
C VAL A 50 5.60 -1.52 3.67
N PRO A 51 6.53 -2.14 4.43
CA PRO A 51 6.23 -2.66 5.77
C PRO A 51 5.72 -1.57 6.73
N PRO A 52 4.98 -1.96 7.78
CA PRO A 52 4.55 -1.02 8.82
C PRO A 52 5.76 -0.33 9.47
N HIS A 53 5.55 0.91 9.93
CA HIS A 53 6.56 1.77 10.56
C HIS A 53 7.71 2.27 9.66
N ILE A 54 7.68 1.99 8.35
CA ILE A 54 8.77 2.37 7.44
C ILE A 54 8.52 3.72 6.74
N ALA A 55 7.29 4.00 6.32
CA ALA A 55 7.00 5.24 5.59
C ALA A 55 5.52 5.65 5.67
N VAL A 56 5.27 6.95 5.54
CA VAL A 56 3.95 7.54 5.26
C VAL A 56 3.70 7.51 3.75
N ILE A 57 2.47 7.19 3.31
CA ILE A 57 2.15 6.96 1.89
C ILE A 57 2.58 8.11 0.98
N HIS A 58 2.25 9.34 1.34
CA HIS A 58 2.55 10.49 0.49
C HIS A 58 4.04 10.79 0.39
N GLN A 59 4.78 10.59 1.48
CA GLN A 59 6.23 10.78 1.47
C GLN A 59 6.89 9.72 0.59
N TYR A 60 6.49 8.45 0.74
CA TYR A 60 6.97 7.39 -0.14
C TYR A 60 6.63 7.66 -1.61
N MET A 61 5.40 8.09 -1.92
CA MET A 61 5.02 8.45 -3.29
C MET A 61 5.89 9.58 -3.83
N ARG A 62 6.13 10.63 -3.04
CA ARG A 62 6.96 11.77 -3.43
C ARG A 62 8.39 11.37 -3.72
N GLU A 63 8.99 10.51 -2.90
CA GLU A 63 10.40 10.12 -3.02
C GLU A 63 10.63 9.03 -4.07
N MET A 64 9.70 8.09 -4.21
CA MET A 64 9.92 6.86 -4.97
C MET A 64 9.14 6.77 -6.29
N MET A 65 8.01 7.47 -6.41
CA MET A 65 7.07 7.27 -7.53
C MET A 65 6.85 8.54 -8.37
N ALA A 66 6.81 9.71 -7.74
CA ALA A 66 6.53 10.99 -8.38
C ALA A 66 7.60 11.40 -9.41
N GLY A 67 7.19 12.22 -10.37
CA GLY A 67 8.07 12.73 -11.42
C GLY A 67 7.31 13.58 -12.43
N GLY A 68 8.02 14.45 -13.16
CA GLY A 68 7.43 15.29 -14.19
C GLY A 68 6.72 14.47 -15.27
N GLY A 69 5.52 14.88 -15.66
CA GLY A 69 4.71 14.18 -16.68
C GLY A 69 4.12 12.84 -16.25
N LYS A 70 4.34 12.39 -15.01
CA LYS A 70 3.70 11.18 -14.46
C LYS A 70 2.34 11.50 -13.85
N MET A 71 1.46 10.50 -13.85
CA MET A 71 0.20 10.52 -13.12
C MET A 71 0.22 9.42 -12.06
N ILE A 72 -0.19 9.76 -10.83
CA ILE A 72 -0.35 8.84 -9.71
C ILE A 72 -1.78 8.96 -9.23
N LEU A 73 -2.47 7.84 -9.07
CA LEU A 73 -3.79 7.76 -8.43
C LEU A 73 -3.63 7.10 -7.05
N GLY A 74 -4.08 7.79 -6.00
CA GLY A 74 -4.06 7.30 -4.62
C GLY A 74 -5.47 7.13 -4.07
N SER A 75 -5.65 6.13 -3.20
CA SER A 75 -6.87 5.94 -2.41
C SER A 75 -6.71 6.57 -1.03
N ASP A 76 -6.39 7.86 -1.00
CA ASP A 76 -6.11 8.65 0.20
C ASP A 76 -6.33 10.14 -0.13
N SER A 77 -6.81 10.95 0.83
CA SER A 77 -7.20 12.35 0.62
C SER A 77 -6.05 13.34 0.73
#